data_AF-A0A9D7HBM2-F1
#
_entry.id   AF-A0A9D7HBM2-F1
#
_cell.length_a   1.000
_cell.length_b   1.000
_cell.length_c   1.000
_cell.angle_alpha   90.00
_cell.angle_beta   90.00
_cell.angle_gamma   90.00
#
_symmetry.space_group_name_H-M   'P 1'
#
loop_
_entity.id
_entity.type
_entity.pdbx_description
1 polymer ?
#
loop_
_entity_poly.entity_id
_entity_poly.type
_entity_poly.pdbx_seq_one_letter_code
_entity_poly.pdbx_strand_id
1 'polypeptide(L)'
;MTSEERVMPQGMTYHPTHGHTHYDQWGIFSLRMEEAGVSDPRQWPIVGQGYKLGFCLMDYYSCASGSANHHCKDDNTVYNAGTTLYGPDFPNLGLGGSYGCSMIRQGISSGYTDVYSEYLDGMWIDLPSGTCNGDYWIVMEADPLNVVVEADDGNNWTAVPYALTTQPSTTAQARITCDEQAFVCPGEQVLLKANAGLSYLWSTGATTSSITAGPGTYTVSVTSYCGTLTSAPFTVSVLAQPAPPTASGQTICEGQVAELLASGSNPVWYDAFGTALASGFNLFNTAAVPRRPRSRWPM
;
A
#
# COMPACT_ATOMS: atom_id res chain seq x y z
N MET A 1 -17.23 -15.53 -10.06
CA MET A 1 -17.30 -14.06 -10.17
C MET A 1 -16.27 -13.53 -9.19
N THR A 2 -15.11 -13.11 -9.68
CA THR A 2 -14.04 -12.51 -8.85
C THR A 2 -14.23 -11.01 -8.93
N SER A 3 -15.13 -10.46 -8.12
CA SER A 3 -15.28 -9.00 -7.98
C SER A 3 -14.20 -8.49 -7.03
N GLU A 4 -12.93 -8.66 -7.40
CA GLU A 4 -11.83 -8.06 -6.62
C GLU A 4 -12.11 -6.56 -6.53
N GLU A 5 -12.54 -6.12 -5.36
CA GLU A 5 -12.54 -4.70 -5.00
C GLU A 5 -11.07 -4.32 -4.89
N ARG A 6 -10.51 -3.89 -6.02
CA ARG A 6 -9.14 -3.39 -6.07
C ARG A 6 -9.08 -2.15 -5.17
N VAL A 7 -7.92 -1.91 -4.58
CA VAL A 7 -7.60 -0.65 -3.90
C VAL A 7 -7.84 0.50 -4.90
N MET A 8 -9.00 1.14 -4.83
CA MET A 8 -9.42 2.25 -5.69
C MET A 8 -9.04 3.56 -5.00
N PRO A 9 -8.58 4.60 -5.72
CA PRO A 9 -8.45 5.94 -5.13
C PRO A 9 -9.78 6.31 -4.46
N GLN A 10 -9.73 6.96 -3.31
CA GLN A 10 -10.93 7.30 -2.56
C GLN A 10 -11.93 8.07 -3.45
N GLY A 11 -13.20 7.66 -3.40
CA GLY A 11 -14.22 8.07 -4.35
C GLY A 11 -15.53 7.35 -4.11
N MET A 12 -16.38 7.36 -5.13
CA MET A 12 -17.67 6.69 -5.10
C MET A 12 -17.79 5.71 -6.27
N THR A 13 -17.88 4.41 -6.00
CA THR A 13 -18.01 3.37 -7.04
C THR A 13 -19.41 2.75 -7.04
N TYR A 14 -20.03 2.63 -8.22
CA TYR A 14 -21.31 1.96 -8.36
C TYR A 14 -21.13 0.44 -8.37
N HIS A 15 -21.82 -0.28 -7.48
CA HIS A 15 -21.80 -1.75 -7.42
C HIS A 15 -23.08 -2.35 -8.05
N PRO A 16 -23.00 -2.93 -9.27
CA PRO A 16 -24.17 -3.42 -9.99
C PRO A 16 -24.86 -4.62 -9.32
N THR A 17 -24.13 -5.40 -8.52
CA THR A 17 -24.64 -6.61 -7.85
C THR A 17 -25.70 -6.31 -6.79
N HIS A 18 -25.70 -5.09 -6.22
CA HIS A 18 -26.61 -4.65 -5.17
C HIS A 18 -27.18 -3.25 -5.41
N GLY A 19 -26.99 -2.71 -6.62
CA GLY A 19 -27.81 -1.63 -7.18
C GLY A 19 -27.60 -0.25 -6.58
N HIS A 20 -26.47 -0.01 -5.91
CA HIS A 20 -26.16 1.28 -5.28
C HIS A 20 -24.66 1.61 -5.34
N THR A 21 -24.32 2.84 -4.93
CA THR A 21 -22.94 3.36 -4.92
C THR A 21 -22.32 3.19 -3.53
N HIS A 22 -21.03 2.90 -3.47
CA HIS A 22 -20.25 2.86 -2.23
C HIS A 22 -19.28 4.02 -2.18
N TYR A 23 -19.00 4.47 -0.97
CA TYR A 23 -17.82 5.25 -0.63
C TYR A 23 -16.63 4.30 -0.52
N ASP A 24 -15.68 4.43 -1.42
CA ASP A 24 -14.55 3.52 -1.56
C ASP A 24 -13.57 3.69 -0.39
N GLN A 25 -13.04 2.58 0.11
CA GLN A 25 -12.11 2.56 1.25
C GLN A 25 -12.65 3.24 2.52
N TRP A 26 -13.96 3.13 2.78
CA TRP A 26 -14.55 3.61 4.03
C TRP A 26 -14.02 2.84 5.24
N GLY A 27 -13.78 1.54 5.11
CA GLY A 27 -13.26 0.72 6.19
C GLY A 27 -12.31 -0.35 5.71
N ILE A 28 -11.23 -0.58 6.46
CA ILE A 28 -10.34 -1.73 6.28
C ILE A 28 -10.54 -2.69 7.45
N PHE A 29 -10.65 -3.98 7.13
CA PHE A 29 -10.73 -5.05 8.10
C PHE A 29 -9.52 -5.95 7.91
N SER A 30 -8.93 -6.41 9.00
CA SER A 30 -7.73 -7.24 8.94
C SER A 30 -7.70 -8.24 10.07
N LEU A 31 -7.25 -9.44 9.79
CA LEU A 31 -6.84 -10.38 10.83
C LEU A 31 -5.35 -10.15 11.08
N ARG A 32 -4.98 -9.91 12.34
CA ARG A 32 -3.62 -9.58 12.75
C ARG A 32 -3.15 -10.47 13.90
N MET A 33 -1.82 -10.55 14.05
CA MET A 33 -1.15 -11.19 15.16
C MET A 33 -0.46 -10.14 16.01
N GLU A 34 -0.64 -10.19 17.32
CA GLU A 34 0.04 -9.26 18.23
C GLU A 34 1.56 -9.39 18.10
N GLU A 35 2.25 -8.27 17.84
CA GLU A 35 3.70 -8.19 17.78
C GLU A 35 4.24 -7.61 19.09
N ALA A 36 5.15 -8.35 19.73
CA ALA A 36 5.73 -7.95 21.01
C ALA A 36 6.43 -6.59 20.91
N GLY A 37 6.04 -5.65 21.79
CA GLY A 37 6.60 -4.30 21.83
C GLY A 37 5.91 -3.29 20.91
N VAL A 38 4.88 -3.70 20.16
CA VAL A 38 4.05 -2.82 19.32
C VAL A 38 2.70 -2.63 20.00
N SER A 39 2.44 -1.43 20.52
CA SER A 39 1.21 -1.14 21.28
C SER A 39 0.00 -0.81 20.41
N ASP A 40 0.21 -0.32 19.20
CA ASP A 40 -0.86 0.04 18.26
C ASP A 40 -1.26 -1.18 17.41
N PRO A 41 -2.48 -1.72 17.56
CA PRO A 41 -2.94 -2.89 16.81
C PRO A 41 -2.91 -2.72 15.29
N ARG A 42 -2.98 -1.48 14.80
CA ARG A 42 -2.92 -1.15 13.37
C ARG A 42 -1.53 -1.35 12.78
N GLN A 43 -0.51 -1.45 13.63
CA GLN A 43 0.87 -1.74 13.24
C GLN A 43 1.22 -3.22 13.32
N TRP A 44 0.34 -4.05 13.90
CA TRP A 44 0.57 -5.49 14.01
C TRP A 44 0.62 -6.18 12.64
N PRO A 45 1.42 -7.25 12.49
CA PRO A 45 1.51 -8.02 11.26
C PRO A 45 0.15 -8.52 10.78
N ILE A 46 -0.15 -8.25 9.51
CA ILE A 46 -1.39 -8.65 8.86
C ILE A 46 -1.29 -10.11 8.40
N VAL A 47 -2.19 -10.95 8.90
CA VAL A 47 -2.40 -12.33 8.46
C VAL A 47 -3.26 -12.35 7.21
N GLY A 48 -4.42 -11.70 7.26
CA GLY A 48 -5.39 -11.63 6.17
C GLY A 48 -6.08 -10.28 6.12
N GLN A 49 -6.53 -9.89 4.94
CA GLN A 49 -7.27 -8.64 4.74
C GLN A 49 -8.73 -8.93 4.36
N GLY A 50 -9.61 -8.05 4.81
CA GLY A 50 -11.02 -8.04 4.45
C GLY A 50 -11.21 -7.76 2.97
N TYR A 51 -12.27 -8.32 2.43
CA TYR A 51 -12.58 -8.17 1.01
C TYR A 51 -13.30 -6.86 0.70
N LYS A 52 -14.20 -6.45 1.59
CA LYS A 52 -15.01 -5.25 1.43
C LYS A 52 -14.32 -4.03 1.99
N LEU A 53 -14.12 -3.05 1.13
CA LEU A 53 -13.48 -1.78 1.46
C LEU A 53 -14.46 -0.61 1.36
N GLY A 54 -15.42 -0.72 0.43
CA GLY A 54 -16.45 0.27 0.17
C GLY A 54 -17.79 -0.05 0.81
N PHE A 55 -18.46 1.01 1.27
CA PHE A 55 -19.77 0.93 1.91
C PHE A 55 -20.68 2.03 1.38
N CYS A 56 -21.97 1.74 1.26
CA CYS A 56 -22.92 2.84 1.20
C CYS A 56 -22.94 3.49 2.58
N LEU A 57 -23.05 4.81 2.63
CA LEU A 57 -23.18 5.56 3.89
C LEU A 57 -24.63 5.99 4.07
N MET A 58 -25.30 5.43 5.09
CA MET A 58 -26.70 5.70 5.35
C MET A 58 -27.06 5.79 6.84
N ASP A 59 -28.20 6.42 7.09
CA ASP A 59 -28.82 6.47 8.42
C ASP A 59 -29.57 5.15 8.70
N TYR A 60 -28.86 4.11 9.14
CA TYR A 60 -29.46 2.79 9.36
C TYR A 60 -30.20 2.69 10.71
N TYR A 61 -29.50 2.93 11.83
CA TYR A 61 -30.13 2.99 13.16
C TYR A 61 -29.90 4.34 13.83
N SER A 62 -30.92 4.83 14.54
CA SER A 62 -30.77 6.01 15.40
C SER A 62 -30.31 5.61 16.80
N CYS A 63 -29.29 6.30 17.31
CA CYS A 63 -28.87 6.20 18.72
C CYS A 63 -29.90 6.78 19.69
N ALA A 64 -30.95 7.46 19.20
CA ALA A 64 -32.04 7.93 20.04
C ALA A 64 -32.96 6.81 20.54
N SER A 65 -32.95 5.65 19.87
CA SER A 65 -33.78 4.50 20.19
C SER A 65 -32.93 3.29 20.57
N GLY A 66 -33.49 2.40 21.40
CA GLY A 66 -32.83 1.13 21.74
C GLY A 66 -32.59 0.20 20.53
N SER A 67 -33.11 0.55 19.35
CA SER A 67 -32.92 -0.17 18.08
C SER A 67 -31.48 -0.19 17.57
N ALA A 68 -30.62 0.73 18.03
CA ALA A 68 -29.21 0.70 17.69
C ALA A 68 -28.43 -0.43 18.40
N ASN A 69 -29.10 -1.33 19.14
CA ASN A 69 -28.51 -2.54 19.73
C ASN A 69 -27.17 -2.32 20.45
N HIS A 70 -27.03 -1.19 21.16
CA HIS A 70 -25.81 -0.80 21.88
C HIS A 70 -24.58 -0.50 21.00
N HIS A 71 -24.75 -0.25 19.70
CA HIS A 71 -23.66 0.10 18.78
C HIS A 71 -23.13 1.54 18.97
N CYS A 72 -23.90 2.42 19.61
CA CYS A 72 -23.47 3.79 19.90
C CYS A 72 -22.65 3.80 21.18
N LYS A 73 -21.32 3.96 21.08
CA LYS A 73 -20.37 3.87 22.19
C LYS A 73 -19.46 5.10 22.23
N ASP A 74 -19.04 5.50 23.43
CA ASP A 74 -18.06 6.58 23.65
C ASP A 74 -16.59 6.11 23.55
N ASP A 75 -16.34 4.81 23.68
CA ASP A 75 -15.05 4.17 23.45
C ASP A 75 -15.23 2.88 22.65
N ASN A 76 -14.68 2.88 21.45
CA ASN A 76 -14.63 1.75 20.52
C ASN A 76 -13.21 1.20 20.34
N THR A 77 -12.19 1.82 20.93
CA THR A 77 -10.78 1.42 20.77
C THR A 77 -10.43 0.19 21.61
N VAL A 78 -11.20 -0.06 22.68
CA VAL A 78 -11.07 -1.23 23.54
C VAL A 78 -12.28 -2.15 23.37
N TYR A 79 -12.03 -3.42 23.07
CA TYR A 79 -13.10 -4.42 22.90
C TYR A 79 -14.01 -4.53 24.13
N ASN A 80 -15.33 -4.45 23.90
CA ASN A 80 -16.37 -4.47 24.93
C ASN A 80 -16.26 -3.38 26.00
N ALA A 81 -15.49 -2.32 25.75
CA ALA A 81 -15.47 -1.13 26.58
C ALA A 81 -16.56 -0.13 26.18
N GLY A 82 -16.48 1.06 26.76
CA GLY A 82 -17.36 2.18 26.48
C GLY A 82 -18.76 2.08 27.09
N THR A 83 -19.30 3.24 27.44
CA THR A 83 -20.68 3.45 27.81
C THR A 83 -21.54 3.51 26.54
N THR A 84 -22.73 2.90 26.60
CA THR A 84 -23.70 3.07 25.51
C THR A 84 -24.28 4.47 25.55
N LEU A 85 -24.21 5.17 24.43
CA LEU A 85 -24.74 6.51 24.23
C LEU A 85 -26.18 6.47 23.72
N TYR A 86 -26.98 7.45 24.11
CA TYR A 86 -28.37 7.62 23.72
C TYR A 86 -28.65 9.06 23.30
N GLY A 87 -29.79 9.31 22.65
CA GLY A 87 -30.17 10.60 22.07
C GLY A 87 -29.64 11.89 22.75
N PRO A 88 -29.77 12.08 24.07
CA PRO A 88 -29.25 13.25 24.78
C PRO A 88 -27.73 13.45 24.71
N ASP A 89 -26.96 12.37 24.51
CA ASP A 89 -25.50 12.38 24.38
C ASP A 89 -25.03 12.90 23.00
N PHE A 90 -25.96 13.15 22.08
CA PHE A 90 -25.69 13.67 20.74
C PHE A 90 -26.27 15.10 20.61
N PRO A 91 -25.49 16.16 20.89
CA PRO A 91 -25.97 17.55 20.88
C PRO A 91 -26.57 18.01 19.55
N ASN A 92 -26.16 17.37 18.46
CA ASN A 92 -26.59 17.64 17.09
C ASN A 92 -27.34 16.44 16.47
N LEU A 93 -28.02 15.62 17.28
CA LEU A 93 -28.80 14.46 16.82
C LEU A 93 -29.68 14.80 15.60
N GLY A 94 -29.51 14.04 14.51
CA GLY A 94 -30.23 14.19 13.25
C GLY A 94 -29.69 15.30 12.33
N LEU A 95 -28.64 16.02 12.72
CA LEU A 95 -27.98 16.99 11.84
C LEU A 95 -27.31 16.26 10.66
N GLY A 96 -27.56 16.76 9.45
CA GLY A 96 -27.14 16.15 8.18
C GLY A 96 -28.36 16.05 7.26
N GLY A 97 -29.10 14.96 7.40
CA GLY A 97 -30.42 14.78 6.79
C GLY A 97 -30.58 13.37 6.24
N SER A 98 -31.64 12.68 6.66
CA SER A 98 -32.02 11.30 6.33
C SER A 98 -31.32 10.74 5.08
N TYR A 99 -30.22 10.02 5.32
CA TYR A 99 -29.38 9.44 4.28
C TYR A 99 -29.78 7.99 4.00
N GLY A 100 -29.72 7.62 2.73
CA GLY A 100 -29.85 6.25 2.25
C GLY A 100 -28.81 5.98 1.17
N CYS A 101 -28.81 4.79 0.59
CA CYS A 101 -27.86 4.39 -0.47
C CYS A 101 -28.14 4.99 -1.85
N SER A 102 -28.41 6.30 -1.89
CA SER A 102 -28.64 7.04 -3.13
C SER A 102 -27.34 7.21 -3.92
N MET A 103 -27.46 7.27 -5.24
CA MET A 103 -26.32 7.46 -6.16
C MET A 103 -25.75 8.88 -6.13
N ILE A 104 -26.47 9.85 -5.56
CA ILE A 104 -26.09 11.28 -5.62
C ILE A 104 -25.81 11.91 -4.26
N ARG A 105 -26.24 11.28 -3.16
CA ARG A 105 -26.08 11.81 -1.82
C ARG A 105 -26.17 10.68 -0.80
N GLN A 106 -25.10 10.51 -0.05
CA GLN A 106 -24.96 9.54 1.04
C GLN A 106 -24.36 10.25 2.26
N GLY A 107 -24.44 9.61 3.42
CA GLY A 107 -23.87 10.15 4.66
C GLY A 107 -24.39 9.42 5.88
N ILE A 108 -23.83 9.78 7.02
CA ILE A 108 -24.30 9.34 8.33
C ILE A 108 -24.59 10.61 9.12
N SER A 109 -25.86 10.80 9.48
CA SER A 109 -26.32 11.92 10.30
C SER A 109 -25.79 11.76 11.72
N SER A 110 -25.59 12.88 12.43
CA SER A 110 -25.15 12.80 13.82
C SER A 110 -26.15 12.02 14.68
N GLY A 111 -25.64 11.10 15.50
CA GLY A 111 -26.45 10.19 16.33
C GLY A 111 -27.14 9.07 15.54
N TYR A 112 -26.61 8.74 14.37
CA TYR A 112 -26.98 7.54 13.60
C TYR A 112 -25.77 6.63 13.42
N THR A 113 -26.05 5.34 13.24
CA THR A 113 -25.07 4.34 12.84
C THR A 113 -25.45 3.74 11.49
N ASP A 114 -24.42 3.32 10.76
CA ASP A 114 -24.56 2.48 9.59
C ASP A 114 -24.05 1.07 9.93
N VAL A 115 -24.90 0.06 9.79
CA VAL A 115 -24.62 -1.30 10.28
C VAL A 115 -24.72 -2.30 9.15
N TYR A 116 -23.58 -2.91 8.83
CA TYR A 116 -23.44 -3.96 7.84
C TYR A 116 -23.32 -5.33 8.52
N SER A 117 -24.21 -6.26 8.16
CA SER A 117 -24.21 -7.62 8.70
C SER A 117 -23.15 -8.51 8.04
N GLU A 118 -22.65 -9.49 8.79
CA GLU A 118 -21.77 -10.57 8.37
C GLU A 118 -22.30 -11.39 7.19
N TYR A 119 -23.60 -11.38 6.93
CA TYR A 119 -24.21 -12.11 5.80
C TYR A 119 -24.12 -11.36 4.47
N LEU A 120 -23.66 -10.10 4.49
CA LEU A 120 -23.50 -9.32 3.28
C LEU A 120 -22.25 -9.75 2.51
N ASP A 121 -22.36 -9.69 1.19
CA ASP A 121 -21.25 -9.99 0.30
C ASP A 121 -20.03 -9.09 0.61
N GLY A 122 -18.85 -9.71 0.66
CA GLY A 122 -17.57 -9.12 1.03
C GLY A 122 -17.32 -8.95 2.53
N MET A 123 -18.31 -9.21 3.41
CA MET A 123 -18.15 -9.10 4.87
C MET A 123 -17.40 -10.29 5.50
N TRP A 124 -16.24 -10.61 4.94
CA TRP A 124 -15.34 -11.64 5.43
C TRP A 124 -13.87 -11.22 5.27
N ILE A 125 -13.00 -11.90 6.01
CA ILE A 125 -11.55 -11.81 5.89
C ILE A 125 -11.06 -13.14 5.32
N ASP A 126 -10.33 -13.08 4.21
CA ASP A 126 -9.75 -14.27 3.63
C ASP A 126 -8.57 -14.73 4.50
N LEU A 127 -8.62 -15.99 4.91
CA LEU A 127 -7.55 -16.63 5.67
C LEU A 127 -6.56 -17.27 4.71
N PRO A 128 -5.27 -16.86 4.68
CA PRO A 128 -4.29 -17.52 3.85
C PRO A 128 -4.17 -18.99 4.20
N SER A 129 -3.90 -19.83 3.20
CA SER A 129 -3.53 -21.23 3.41
C SER A 129 -2.33 -21.33 4.35
N GLY A 130 -2.38 -22.24 5.32
CA GLY A 130 -1.33 -22.37 6.34
C GLY A 130 -1.52 -21.53 7.59
N THR A 131 -2.64 -20.78 7.70
CA THR A 131 -3.03 -20.10 8.95
C THR A 131 -3.41 -21.15 9.99
N CYS A 132 -2.79 -21.12 11.18
CA CYS A 132 -3.07 -22.08 12.24
C CYS A 132 -4.17 -21.62 13.18
N ASN A 133 -4.72 -22.56 13.93
CA ASN A 133 -5.48 -22.24 15.14
C ASN A 133 -4.62 -21.42 16.11
N GLY A 134 -5.24 -20.47 16.79
CA GLY A 134 -4.53 -19.51 17.65
C GLY A 134 -5.38 -18.30 18.00
N ASP A 135 -4.83 -17.42 18.83
CA ASP A 135 -5.50 -16.22 19.33
C ASP A 135 -5.13 -15.00 18.49
N TYR A 136 -5.99 -14.60 17.57
CA TYR A 136 -5.75 -13.48 16.67
C TYR A 136 -6.52 -12.24 17.11
N TRP A 137 -6.35 -11.16 16.35
CA TRP A 137 -7.12 -9.94 16.49
C TRP A 137 -7.74 -9.54 15.15
N ILE A 138 -9.02 -9.22 15.16
CA ILE A 138 -9.68 -8.53 14.05
C ILE A 138 -9.50 -7.04 14.32
N VAL A 139 -8.77 -6.35 13.45
CA VAL A 139 -8.56 -4.91 13.52
C VAL A 139 -9.34 -4.26 12.38
N MET A 140 -10.23 -3.34 12.75
CA MET A 140 -10.99 -2.51 11.82
C MET A 140 -10.53 -1.07 11.96
N GLU A 141 -10.36 -0.38 10.83
CA GLU A 141 -10.05 1.04 10.76
C GLU A 141 -11.04 1.69 9.79
N ALA A 142 -11.73 2.74 10.23
CA ALA A 142 -12.59 3.60 9.45
C ALA A 142 -11.82 4.82 8.93
N ASP A 143 -12.16 5.28 7.72
CA ASP A 143 -11.44 6.35 7.01
C ASP A 143 -9.90 6.25 7.12
N PRO A 144 -9.28 5.11 6.74
CA PRO A 144 -7.84 4.90 6.88
C PRO A 144 -6.99 5.87 6.04
N LEU A 145 -7.60 6.57 5.07
CA LEU A 145 -6.95 7.59 4.26
C LEU A 145 -7.05 9.00 4.85
N ASN A 146 -7.80 9.19 5.94
CA ASN A 146 -8.07 10.47 6.61
C ASN A 146 -8.46 11.58 5.63
N VAL A 147 -9.60 11.41 4.97
CA VAL A 147 -10.13 12.39 4.01
C VAL A 147 -11.49 12.92 4.43
N VAL A 148 -12.22 12.16 5.24
CA VAL A 148 -13.42 12.67 5.89
C VAL A 148 -12.97 13.50 7.08
N VAL A 149 -13.41 14.76 7.12
CA VAL A 149 -13.02 15.65 8.21
C VAL A 149 -13.78 15.24 9.45
N GLU A 150 -13.05 14.73 10.44
CA GLU A 150 -13.58 14.27 11.71
C GLU A 150 -13.15 15.19 12.85
N ALA A 151 -13.87 15.13 13.97
CA ALA A 151 -13.53 15.89 15.16
C ALA A 151 -12.38 15.26 15.95
N ASP A 152 -12.18 13.95 15.78
CA ASP A 152 -11.15 13.16 16.45
C ASP A 152 -10.76 11.96 15.56
N ASP A 153 -9.58 12.02 14.95
CA ASP A 153 -9.04 10.90 14.13
C ASP A 153 -8.49 9.75 15.01
N GLY A 154 -8.45 9.93 16.33
CA GLY A 154 -7.85 8.98 17.28
C GLY A 154 -8.72 7.75 17.59
N ASN A 155 -10.01 7.81 17.27
CA ASN A 155 -11.00 6.77 17.59
C ASN A 155 -11.53 6.02 16.36
N ASN A 156 -10.89 6.18 15.20
CA ASN A 156 -11.27 5.56 13.93
C ASN A 156 -10.96 4.06 13.83
N TRP A 157 -10.71 3.37 14.94
CA TRP A 157 -10.30 1.97 14.88
C TRP A 157 -10.78 1.18 16.10
N THR A 158 -10.85 -0.14 15.91
CA THR A 158 -11.11 -1.09 16.99
C THR A 158 -10.32 -2.37 16.78
N ALA A 159 -9.95 -3.03 17.87
CA ALA A 159 -9.28 -4.33 17.85
C ALA A 159 -10.06 -5.33 18.71
N VAL A 160 -10.50 -6.42 18.09
CA VAL A 160 -11.34 -7.45 18.71
C VAL A 160 -10.59 -8.77 18.78
N PRO A 161 -10.42 -9.40 19.95
CA PRO A 161 -9.77 -10.70 20.06
C PRO A 161 -10.63 -11.78 19.41
N TYR A 162 -10.00 -12.69 18.65
CA TYR A 162 -10.68 -13.76 17.94
C TYR A 162 -9.85 -15.04 17.90
N ALA A 163 -10.40 -16.13 18.43
CA ALA A 163 -9.72 -17.43 18.46
C ALA A 163 -10.10 -18.29 17.24
N LEU A 164 -9.12 -18.62 16.39
CA LEU A 164 -9.28 -19.62 15.34
C LEU A 164 -9.13 -21.01 15.93
N THR A 165 -10.14 -21.87 15.72
CA THR A 165 -10.20 -23.24 16.30
C THR A 165 -10.44 -24.34 15.28
N THR A 166 -10.76 -23.99 14.03
CA THR A 166 -11.21 -24.91 12.98
C THR A 166 -10.30 -24.95 11.76
N GLN A 167 -9.09 -24.37 11.84
CA GLN A 167 -8.16 -24.38 10.72
C GLN A 167 -7.68 -25.81 10.42
N PRO A 168 -7.63 -26.20 9.14
CA PRO A 168 -7.15 -27.52 8.76
C PRO A 168 -5.67 -27.68 9.14
N SER A 169 -5.26 -28.89 9.49
CA SER A 169 -3.85 -29.23 9.64
C SER A 169 -3.16 -29.05 8.28
N THR A 170 -2.50 -27.90 8.13
CA THR A 170 -1.82 -27.49 6.91
C THR A 170 -0.39 -27.15 7.23
N THR A 171 0.50 -27.32 6.25
CA THR A 171 1.91 -26.94 6.42
C THR A 171 2.03 -25.44 6.37
N ALA A 172 2.15 -24.82 7.54
CA ALA A 172 2.53 -23.42 7.65
C ALA A 172 3.90 -23.17 7.00
N GLN A 173 4.14 -21.93 6.57
CA GLN A 173 5.40 -21.54 5.93
C GLN A 173 5.85 -20.17 6.41
N ALA A 174 7.16 -20.01 6.57
CA ALA A 174 7.80 -18.71 6.67
C ALA A 174 8.20 -18.24 5.26
N ARG A 175 7.89 -17.00 4.92
CA ARG A 175 8.16 -16.38 3.61
C ARG A 175 8.70 -14.97 3.78
N ILE A 176 9.58 -14.60 2.86
CA ILE A 176 10.02 -13.23 2.66
C ILE A 176 9.30 -12.70 1.42
N THR A 177 8.76 -11.49 1.53
CA THR A 177 8.18 -10.71 0.45
C THR A 177 8.95 -9.42 0.28
N CYS A 178 8.91 -8.85 -0.92
CA CYS A 178 9.55 -7.59 -1.26
C CYS A 178 8.49 -6.71 -1.91
N ASP A 179 8.32 -5.48 -1.42
CA ASP A 179 7.30 -4.57 -1.95
C ASP A 179 7.63 -4.09 -3.38
N GLU A 180 8.92 -4.15 -3.73
CA GLU A 180 9.45 -3.78 -5.05
C GLU A 180 10.11 -4.98 -5.75
N GLN A 181 10.77 -4.72 -6.88
CA GLN A 181 11.61 -5.70 -7.54
C GLN A 181 12.81 -6.03 -6.65
N ALA A 182 13.18 -7.31 -6.53
CA ALA A 182 14.36 -7.76 -5.79
C ALA A 182 15.68 -7.45 -6.54
N PHE A 183 15.69 -6.39 -7.34
CA PHE A 183 16.81 -5.90 -8.12
C PHE A 183 17.05 -4.42 -7.82
N VAL A 184 18.23 -4.10 -7.30
CA VAL A 184 18.57 -2.73 -6.84
C VAL A 184 19.77 -2.18 -7.59
N CYS A 185 19.87 -0.85 -7.76
CA CYS A 185 21.10 -0.25 -8.24
C CYS A 185 22.21 -0.36 -7.18
N PRO A 186 23.50 -0.19 -7.57
CA PRO A 186 24.59 -0.15 -6.59
C PRO A 186 24.35 0.93 -5.52
N GLY A 187 24.32 0.52 -4.25
CA GLY A 187 24.09 1.42 -3.11
C GLY A 187 22.62 1.60 -2.72
N GLU A 188 21.67 1.08 -3.49
CA GLU A 188 20.25 1.10 -3.16
C GLU A 188 19.86 -0.11 -2.29
N GLN A 189 18.71 0.01 -1.62
CA GLN A 189 18.16 -1.03 -0.74
C GLN A 189 16.65 -1.17 -0.97
N VAL A 190 16.12 -2.34 -0.65
CA VAL A 190 14.68 -2.65 -0.70
C VAL A 190 14.14 -2.99 0.69
N LEU A 191 12.83 -2.86 0.87
CA LEU A 191 12.13 -3.31 2.06
C LEU A 191 11.74 -4.79 1.91
N LEU A 192 12.34 -5.66 2.72
CA LEU A 192 11.94 -7.05 2.85
C LEU A 192 10.99 -7.20 4.04
N LYS A 193 9.86 -7.88 3.84
CA LYS A 193 8.85 -8.16 4.85
C LYS A 193 8.72 -9.65 5.08
N ALA A 194 8.72 -10.08 6.33
CA ALA A 194 8.31 -11.44 6.70
C ALA A 194 6.78 -11.56 6.70
N ASN A 195 6.24 -12.77 6.54
CA ASN A 195 4.82 -13.00 6.83
C ASN A 195 4.49 -12.76 8.32
N ALA A 196 3.20 -12.60 8.62
CA ALA A 196 2.74 -12.43 9.99
C ALA A 196 3.23 -13.54 10.94
N GLY A 197 3.63 -13.12 12.13
CA GLY A 197 4.18 -13.92 13.20
C GLY A 197 4.19 -13.13 14.50
N LEU A 198 4.44 -13.82 15.61
CA LEU A 198 4.57 -13.27 16.96
C LEU A 198 5.97 -12.70 17.22
N SER A 199 6.98 -13.27 16.55
CA SER A 199 8.36 -12.82 16.64
C SER A 199 9.19 -13.24 15.43
N TYR A 200 10.30 -12.53 15.23
CA TYR A 200 11.16 -12.65 14.06
C TYR A 200 12.63 -12.77 14.46
N LEU A 201 13.39 -13.50 13.65
CA LEU A 201 14.85 -13.48 13.69
C LEU A 201 15.40 -13.57 12.27
N TRP A 202 15.88 -12.44 11.75
CA TRP A 202 16.53 -12.36 10.45
C TRP A 202 17.97 -12.88 10.53
N SER A 203 18.48 -13.39 9.40
CA SER A 203 19.91 -13.73 9.22
C SER A 203 20.89 -12.60 9.56
N THR A 204 20.42 -11.34 9.59
CA THR A 204 21.17 -10.15 10.02
C THR A 204 21.19 -9.94 11.54
N GLY A 205 20.39 -10.70 12.30
CA GLY A 205 20.17 -10.53 13.74
C GLY A 205 18.99 -9.61 14.10
N ALA A 206 18.34 -8.96 13.13
CA ALA A 206 17.17 -8.14 13.37
C ALA A 206 15.96 -8.98 13.84
N THR A 207 15.08 -8.38 14.65
CA THR A 207 13.91 -9.06 15.24
C THR A 207 12.57 -8.39 14.89
N THR A 208 12.57 -7.45 13.94
CA THR A 208 11.39 -6.74 13.44
C THR A 208 10.71 -7.53 12.33
N SER A 209 9.42 -7.27 12.07
CA SER A 209 8.66 -7.88 10.97
C SER A 209 9.18 -7.51 9.56
N SER A 210 10.02 -6.47 9.44
CA SER A 210 10.66 -6.05 8.19
C SER A 210 12.09 -5.55 8.40
N ILE A 211 12.88 -5.56 7.33
CA ILE A 211 14.24 -5.01 7.28
C ILE A 211 14.50 -4.29 5.96
N THR A 212 15.41 -3.31 5.99
CA THR A 212 15.98 -2.72 4.79
C THR A 212 17.22 -3.51 4.37
N ALA A 213 17.26 -3.97 3.11
CA ALA A 213 18.23 -4.92 2.62
C ALA A 213 18.86 -4.46 1.29
N GLY A 214 20.19 -4.49 1.22
CA GLY A 214 20.94 -4.32 -0.03
C GLY A 214 21.18 -5.66 -0.74
N PRO A 215 22.05 -5.72 -1.76
CA PRO A 215 22.40 -6.97 -2.42
C PRO A 215 22.94 -8.02 -1.46
N GLY A 216 22.36 -9.21 -1.48
CA GLY A 216 22.68 -10.29 -0.54
C GLY A 216 21.61 -11.37 -0.48
N THR A 217 21.86 -12.41 0.31
CA THR A 217 20.90 -13.49 0.55
C THR A 217 20.46 -13.46 2.01
N TYR A 218 19.15 -13.49 2.23
CA TYR A 218 18.51 -13.32 3.52
C TYR A 218 17.61 -14.51 3.84
N THR A 219 17.59 -14.91 5.12
CA THR A 219 16.56 -15.80 5.69
C THR A 219 15.92 -15.13 6.90
N VAL A 220 14.71 -15.54 7.24
CA VAL A 220 14.01 -15.14 8.47
C VAL A 220 13.39 -16.36 9.14
N SER A 221 13.57 -16.47 10.45
CA SER A 221 12.81 -17.37 11.31
C SER A 221 11.61 -16.63 11.86
N VAL A 222 10.41 -17.15 11.61
CA VAL A 222 9.13 -16.59 12.06
C VAL A 222 8.52 -17.54 13.07
N THR A 223 8.20 -17.03 14.26
CA THR A 223 7.44 -17.78 15.26
C THR A 223 5.97 -17.41 15.13
N SER A 224 5.09 -18.40 14.96
CA SER A 224 3.63 -18.20 14.93
C SER A 224 2.91 -19.22 15.81
N TYR A 225 1.58 -19.26 15.77
CA TYR A 225 0.80 -20.33 16.41
C TYR A 225 1.07 -21.73 15.81
N CYS A 226 1.72 -21.79 14.66
CA CYS A 226 2.19 -23.02 14.03
C CYS A 226 3.55 -23.50 14.56
N GLY A 227 4.18 -22.75 15.46
CA GLY A 227 5.58 -22.93 15.87
C GLY A 227 6.54 -22.03 15.09
N THR A 228 7.84 -22.30 15.21
CA THR A 228 8.88 -21.52 14.54
C THR A 228 9.31 -22.19 13.24
N LEU A 229 9.28 -21.44 12.14
CA LEU A 229 9.68 -21.89 10.82
C LEU A 229 10.69 -20.91 10.21
N THR A 230 11.63 -21.43 9.44
CA THR A 230 12.61 -20.62 8.70
C THR A 230 12.22 -20.54 7.23
N SER A 231 12.33 -19.34 6.65
CA SER A 231 12.03 -19.11 5.25
C SER A 231 13.02 -19.81 4.32
N ALA A 232 12.61 -20.04 3.08
CA ALA A 232 13.57 -20.24 2.00
C ALA A 232 14.50 -19.00 1.88
N PRO A 233 15.75 -19.16 1.41
CA PRO A 233 16.63 -18.03 1.15
C PRO A 233 16.02 -17.08 0.10
N PHE A 234 16.06 -15.78 0.38
CA PHE A 234 15.63 -14.73 -0.53
C PHE A 234 16.83 -13.90 -0.95
N THR A 235 17.05 -13.74 -2.25
CA THR A 235 18.22 -13.02 -2.78
C THR A 235 17.79 -11.67 -3.36
N VAL A 236 18.38 -10.60 -2.83
CA VAL A 236 18.37 -9.27 -3.43
C VAL A 236 19.58 -9.18 -4.35
N SER A 237 19.35 -8.87 -5.62
CA SER A 237 20.42 -8.82 -6.64
C SER A 237 20.73 -7.37 -7.02
N VAL A 238 21.98 -7.09 -7.35
CA VAL A 238 22.36 -5.79 -7.93
C VAL A 238 22.13 -5.82 -9.44
N LEU A 239 21.42 -4.82 -9.96
CA LEU A 239 21.38 -4.52 -11.39
C LEU A 239 22.68 -3.81 -11.76
N ALA A 240 23.50 -4.47 -12.59
CA ALA A 240 24.67 -3.85 -13.15
C ALA A 240 24.24 -2.65 -14.00
N GLN A 241 24.73 -1.46 -13.67
CA GLN A 241 24.55 -0.31 -14.55
C GLN A 241 25.29 -0.54 -15.87
N PRO A 242 24.69 -0.17 -17.02
CA PRO A 242 25.42 -0.12 -18.28
C PRO A 242 26.66 0.76 -18.10
N ALA A 243 27.79 0.34 -18.66
CA ALA A 243 28.96 1.21 -18.72
C ALA A 243 28.57 2.52 -19.44
N PRO A 244 29.05 3.70 -18.97
CA PRO A 244 28.77 4.96 -19.63
C PRO A 244 29.18 4.90 -21.11
N PRO A 245 28.39 5.47 -22.03
CA PRO A 245 28.80 5.56 -23.42
C PRO A 245 30.07 6.41 -23.53
N THR A 246 31.00 6.01 -24.38
CA THR A 246 32.23 6.78 -24.64
C THR A 246 32.26 7.24 -26.08
N ALA A 247 32.75 8.45 -26.34
CA ALA A 247 33.01 8.96 -27.68
C ALA A 247 34.35 9.70 -27.68
N SER A 248 35.06 9.68 -28.80
CA SER A 248 36.31 10.41 -28.98
C SER A 248 36.10 11.68 -29.80
N GLY A 249 36.83 12.74 -29.43
CA GLY A 249 36.87 13.96 -30.23
C GLY A 249 37.50 13.70 -31.61
N GLN A 250 36.95 14.34 -32.64
CA GLN A 250 37.45 14.26 -34.01
C GLN A 250 38.09 15.59 -34.41
N THR A 251 39.17 15.53 -35.20
CA THR A 251 39.77 16.69 -35.85
C THR A 251 39.40 16.68 -37.33
N ILE A 252 38.74 17.73 -37.81
CA ILE A 252 38.24 17.84 -39.18
C ILE A 252 38.65 19.19 -39.80
N CYS A 253 38.63 19.27 -41.13
CA CYS A 253 38.87 20.54 -41.82
C CYS A 253 37.65 21.46 -41.74
N GLU A 254 37.87 22.78 -41.88
CA GLU A 254 36.77 23.75 -42.00
C GLU A 254 35.83 23.38 -43.16
N GLY A 255 34.52 23.50 -42.92
CA GLY A 255 33.48 23.15 -43.88
C GLY A 255 33.16 21.65 -43.96
N GLN A 256 33.83 20.78 -43.22
CA GLN A 256 33.48 19.36 -43.13
C GLN A 256 32.52 19.06 -41.97
N VAL A 257 31.89 17.90 -42.05
CA VAL A 257 31.07 17.29 -40.98
C VAL A 257 31.95 16.30 -40.22
N ALA A 258 31.83 16.26 -38.90
CA ALA A 258 32.45 15.21 -38.09
C ALA A 258 31.49 14.04 -37.90
N GLU A 259 32.00 12.84 -38.12
CA GLU A 259 31.34 11.58 -37.75
C GLU A 259 31.79 11.18 -36.35
N LEU A 260 30.89 11.31 -35.37
CA LEU A 260 31.15 10.91 -34.00
C LEU A 260 30.57 9.52 -33.76
N LEU A 261 31.43 8.59 -33.33
CA LEU A 261 31.03 7.24 -32.96
C LEU A 261 31.09 7.08 -31.44
N ALA A 262 29.93 6.83 -30.83
CA ALA A 262 29.82 6.45 -29.43
C ALA A 262 29.87 4.92 -29.29
N SER A 263 30.46 4.46 -28.19
CA SER A 263 30.26 3.12 -27.67
C SER A 263 29.07 3.10 -26.70
N GLY A 264 28.53 1.91 -26.40
CA GLY A 264 27.40 1.73 -25.50
C GLY A 264 26.09 1.42 -26.21
N SER A 265 25.03 1.25 -25.41
CA SER A 265 23.69 0.90 -25.87
C SER A 265 22.76 2.11 -25.77
N ASN A 266 22.15 2.48 -26.89
CA ASN A 266 21.12 3.52 -26.96
C ASN A 266 21.57 4.90 -26.43
N PRO A 267 22.74 5.46 -26.86
CA PRO A 267 23.24 6.72 -26.34
C PRO A 267 22.35 7.91 -26.75
N VAL A 268 22.40 8.98 -25.96
CA VAL A 268 21.80 10.28 -26.28
C VAL A 268 22.92 11.29 -26.46
N TRP A 269 22.91 12.00 -27.59
CA TRP A 269 23.86 13.05 -27.94
C TRP A 269 23.33 14.40 -27.48
N TYR A 270 24.17 15.19 -26.82
CA TYR A 270 23.83 16.53 -26.34
C TYR A 270 24.79 17.58 -26.91
N ASP A 271 24.32 18.82 -27.07
CA ASP A 271 25.20 19.96 -27.29
C ASP A 271 25.88 20.42 -25.99
N ALA A 272 26.76 21.42 -26.08
CA ALA A 272 27.47 21.97 -24.93
C ALA A 272 26.56 22.67 -23.90
N PHE A 273 25.30 22.93 -24.25
CA PHE A 273 24.30 23.55 -23.38
C PHE A 273 23.35 22.51 -22.74
N GLY A 274 23.53 21.22 -23.03
CA GLY A 274 22.68 20.14 -22.54
C GLY A 274 21.40 19.93 -23.35
N THR A 275 21.29 20.50 -24.55
CA THR A 275 20.16 20.24 -25.44
C THR A 275 20.36 18.89 -26.15
N ALA A 276 19.36 18.02 -26.11
CA ALA A 276 19.40 16.74 -26.81
C ALA A 276 19.38 16.95 -28.34
N LEU A 277 20.35 16.36 -29.03
CA LEU A 277 20.52 16.46 -30.49
C LEU A 277 20.07 15.19 -31.22
N ALA A 278 20.30 14.02 -30.63
CA ALA A 278 19.93 12.73 -31.20
C ALA A 278 19.89 11.64 -30.12
N SER A 279 19.15 10.56 -30.36
CA SER A 279 19.06 9.40 -29.44
C SER A 279 19.04 8.08 -30.19
N GLY A 280 19.63 7.05 -29.59
CA GLY A 280 19.51 5.66 -30.00
C GLY A 280 20.39 5.20 -31.15
N PHE A 281 21.23 6.09 -31.67
CA PHE A 281 22.23 5.75 -32.67
C PHE A 281 23.64 6.01 -32.14
N ASN A 282 24.52 5.04 -32.33
CA ASN A 282 25.93 5.15 -31.97
C ASN A 282 26.69 6.10 -32.92
N LEU A 283 26.15 6.40 -34.10
CA LEU A 283 26.72 7.37 -35.04
C LEU A 283 25.94 8.69 -34.99
N PHE A 284 26.67 9.79 -34.83
CA PHE A 284 26.12 11.14 -34.94
C PHE A 284 26.94 11.98 -35.92
N ASN A 285 26.25 12.69 -36.82
CA ASN A 285 26.84 13.62 -37.76
C ASN A 285 26.64 15.05 -37.27
N THR A 286 27.73 15.79 -37.08
CA THR A 286 27.63 17.21 -36.69
C THR A 286 27.10 18.07 -37.84
N ALA A 287 26.67 19.29 -37.53
CA ALA A 287 26.62 20.32 -38.57
C ALA A 287 28.03 20.59 -39.14
N ALA A 288 28.11 21.07 -40.38
CA ALA A 288 29.39 21.43 -40.98
C ALA A 288 30.07 22.57 -40.21
N VAL A 289 31.37 22.45 -39.95
CA VAL A 289 32.13 23.49 -39.24
C VAL A 289 32.12 24.78 -40.06
N PRO A 290 31.66 25.92 -39.52
CA PRO A 290 31.60 27.17 -40.26
C PRO A 290 32.98 27.55 -40.80
N ARG A 291 33.05 27.91 -42.08
CA ARG A 291 34.27 28.49 -42.65
C ARG A 291 34.54 29.82 -41.98
N ARG A 292 35.78 30.07 -41.54
CA ARG A 292 36.12 31.41 -41.09
C ARG A 292 35.89 32.40 -42.24
N PRO A 293 35.25 33.55 -41.99
CA PRO A 293 35.13 34.57 -43.01
C PRO A 293 36.56 34.94 -43.46
N ARG A 294 36.85 34.80 -44.75
CA ARG A 294 38.10 35.32 -45.30
C ARG A 294 38.14 36.80 -45.01
N SER A 295 39.05 37.24 -44.14
CA SER A 295 39.39 38.65 -44.04
C SER A 295 39.89 39.07 -45.41
N ARG A 296 39.08 39.87 -46.12
CA ARG A 296 39.59 40.62 -47.26
C ARG A 296 40.59 41.61 -46.66
N TRP A 297 41.87 41.35 -46.85
CA TRP A 297 42.88 42.40 -46.65
C TRP A 297 42.52 43.55 -47.59
N PRO A 298 42.38 44.79 -47.09
CA PRO A 298 42.24 45.94 -47.98
C PRO A 298 43.49 46.01 -48.85
N MET A 299 43.31 46.03 -50.17
CA MET A 299 44.38 46.42 -51.11
C MET A 299 44.69 47.90 -50.96
#